data_AF-A0A7S6W1R8-F1
#
_entry.id   AF-A0A7S6W1R8-F1
#
_cell.length_a   1.000
_cell.length_b   1.000
_cell.length_c   1.000
_cell.angle_alpha   90.00
_cell.angle_beta   90.00
_cell.angle_gamma   90.00
#
_symmetry.space_group_name_H-M   'P 1'
#
loop_
_entity.id
_entity.type
_entity.pdbx_description
1 polymer ?
#
loop_
_entity_poly.entity_id
_entity_poly.type
_entity_poly.pdbx_seq_one_letter_code
_entity_poly.pdbx_strand_id
1 'polypeptide(L)'
;MFKEGKIKSYNVERGFGFIQQDQAQDLFFHISDFPSRHIEPRVGENLKYRIEADRGKFKAVNIIRLDLKKEQSTHEQINPSFESRSDRVNDQATPHDTAKGTVWGSKIFSMIGLIVILVLAVAVYGKYQQYQEQKQLHLQQLMQENENIVKEQRKAQGDLPDRVLTEQGEKNLYGTASTQAQSVVQYTAQAPSSSDTPRAVEKAQFSCDGRTHCSQMKSYEEAVYFLQHCPGTKMDGNNDGIPFERQFNK
;
A
#
# COMPACT_ATOMS: atom_id res chain seq x y z
N MET A 1 6.29 12.33 -16.80
CA MET A 1 7.01 11.92 -18.04
C MET A 1 6.40 10.62 -18.56
N PHE A 2 6.35 10.43 -19.88
CA PHE A 2 5.91 9.14 -20.44
C PHE A 2 7.05 8.12 -20.37
N LYS A 3 6.71 6.86 -20.12
CA LYS A 3 7.58 5.70 -20.16
C LYS A 3 6.99 4.65 -21.10
N GLU A 4 7.82 3.74 -21.54
CA GLU A 4 7.44 2.63 -22.41
C GLU A 4 7.79 1.31 -21.70
N GLY A 5 7.03 0.27 -21.99
CA GLY A 5 7.19 -1.03 -21.33
C GLY A 5 6.27 -2.08 -21.94
N LYS A 6 6.45 -3.34 -21.51
CA LYS A 6 5.67 -4.47 -22.02
C LYS A 6 4.73 -5.04 -20.98
N ILE A 7 3.56 -5.49 -21.40
CA ILE A 7 2.63 -6.20 -20.50
C ILE A 7 3.28 -7.51 -20.07
N LYS A 8 3.47 -7.68 -18.77
CA LYS A 8 4.01 -8.90 -18.16
C LYS A 8 2.92 -9.92 -17.85
N SER A 9 1.81 -9.44 -17.31
CA SER A 9 0.67 -10.27 -16.94
C SER A 9 -0.62 -9.46 -17.01
N TYR A 10 -1.72 -10.15 -17.31
CA TYR A 10 -3.05 -9.57 -17.36
C TYR A 10 -4.07 -10.60 -16.87
N ASN A 11 -4.91 -10.21 -15.91
CA ASN A 11 -6.02 -11.02 -15.42
C ASN A 11 -7.32 -10.47 -16.04
N VAL A 12 -7.93 -11.26 -16.92
CA VAL A 12 -9.14 -10.89 -17.66
C VAL A 12 -10.34 -10.71 -16.72
N GLU A 13 -10.54 -11.63 -15.79
CA GLU A 13 -11.69 -11.63 -14.87
C GLU A 13 -11.73 -10.40 -13.97
N ARG A 14 -10.55 -9.95 -13.50
CA ARG A 14 -10.40 -8.82 -12.58
C ARG A 14 -10.04 -7.51 -13.28
N GLY A 15 -9.76 -7.54 -14.58
CA GLY A 15 -9.49 -6.36 -15.40
C GLY A 15 -8.22 -5.60 -15.06
N PHE A 16 -7.21 -6.24 -14.46
CA PHE A 16 -5.94 -5.59 -14.11
C PHE A 16 -4.73 -6.40 -14.55
N GLY A 17 -3.59 -5.73 -14.64
CA GLY A 17 -2.33 -6.38 -15.00
C GLY A 17 -1.11 -5.60 -14.54
N PHE A 18 0.05 -6.05 -15.02
CA PHE A 18 1.34 -5.47 -14.69
C PHE A 18 2.20 -5.25 -15.93
N ILE A 19 2.91 -4.13 -15.96
CA ILE A 19 3.87 -3.75 -16.99
C ILE A 19 5.29 -4.01 -16.46
N GLN A 20 6.09 -4.77 -17.20
CA GLN A 20 7.50 -5.01 -16.91
C GLN A 20 8.27 -3.69 -17.08
N GLN A 21 9.05 -3.32 -16.06
CA GLN A 21 10.02 -2.22 -16.12
C GLN A 21 11.45 -2.79 -16.03
N ASP A 22 12.42 -2.11 -16.64
CA ASP A 22 13.79 -2.62 -16.75
C ASP A 22 14.55 -2.66 -15.43
N GLN A 23 14.31 -1.69 -14.54
CA GLN A 23 15.05 -1.52 -13.28
C GLN A 23 14.15 -1.17 -12.09
N ALA A 24 12.84 -1.40 -12.23
CA ALA A 24 11.85 -1.08 -11.21
C ALA A 24 10.90 -2.27 -10.99
N GLN A 25 10.15 -2.22 -9.90
CA GLN A 25 9.08 -3.16 -9.65
C GLN A 25 8.03 -3.09 -10.76
N ASP A 26 7.36 -4.21 -11.04
CA ASP A 26 6.32 -4.25 -12.06
C ASP A 26 5.23 -3.22 -11.77
N LEU A 27 4.84 -2.47 -12.80
CA LEU A 27 3.90 -1.36 -12.64
C LEU A 27 2.47 -1.83 -12.85
N PHE A 28 1.62 -1.57 -11.87
CA PHE A 28 0.20 -1.91 -11.92
C PHE A 28 -0.57 -1.07 -12.96
N PHE A 29 -1.53 -1.68 -13.65
CA PHE A 29 -2.52 -0.98 -14.48
C PHE A 29 -3.91 -1.62 -14.35
N HIS A 30 -4.94 -0.84 -14.66
CA HIS A 30 -6.31 -1.32 -14.79
C HIS A 30 -6.83 -1.11 -16.23
N ILE A 31 -7.73 -1.97 -16.72
CA ILE A 31 -8.29 -1.87 -18.09
C ILE A 31 -9.04 -0.55 -18.31
N SER A 32 -9.52 0.09 -17.24
CA SER A 32 -10.16 1.41 -17.32
C SER A 32 -9.22 2.51 -17.80
N ASP A 33 -7.91 2.34 -17.64
CA ASP A 33 -6.90 3.31 -18.04
C ASP A 33 -6.52 3.17 -19.54
N PHE A 34 -7.11 2.19 -20.23
CA PHE A 34 -6.93 1.96 -21.67
C PHE A 34 -7.95 2.74 -22.51
N PRO A 35 -7.56 3.23 -23.69
CA PRO A 35 -8.43 4.03 -24.56
C PRO A 35 -9.57 3.21 -25.18
N SER A 36 -9.38 1.90 -25.35
CA SER A 36 -10.36 0.98 -25.94
C SER A 36 -10.56 -0.20 -25.01
N ARG A 37 -11.55 -0.11 -24.12
CA ARG A 37 -11.85 -1.15 -23.11
C ARG A 37 -12.38 -2.45 -23.71
N HIS A 38 -12.81 -2.42 -24.97
CA HIS A 38 -13.35 -3.58 -25.69
C HIS A 38 -12.27 -4.49 -26.25
N ILE A 39 -11.01 -4.03 -26.31
CA ILE A 39 -9.89 -4.82 -26.80
C ILE A 39 -9.05 -5.22 -25.59
N GLU A 40 -8.99 -6.50 -25.29
CA GLU A 40 -8.24 -6.98 -24.12
C GLU A 40 -6.73 -6.77 -24.29
N PRO A 41 -6.03 -6.32 -23.23
CA PRO A 41 -4.56 -6.27 -23.20
C PRO A 41 -3.93 -7.65 -23.43
N ARG A 42 -2.87 -7.72 -24.27
CA ARG A 42 -2.16 -8.99 -24.53
C ARG A 42 -0.81 -9.00 -23.83
N VAL A 43 -0.46 -10.11 -23.20
CA VAL A 43 0.88 -10.29 -22.61
C VAL A 43 1.94 -10.17 -23.70
N GLY A 44 3.00 -9.41 -23.43
CA GLY A 44 4.09 -9.10 -24.36
C GLY A 44 3.87 -7.82 -25.19
N GLU A 45 2.69 -7.22 -25.16
CA GLU A 45 2.37 -6.01 -25.90
C GLU A 45 3.11 -4.77 -25.38
N ASN A 46 3.58 -3.95 -26.31
CA ASN A 46 4.26 -2.68 -26.05
C ASN A 46 3.25 -1.56 -25.78
N LEU A 47 3.45 -0.90 -24.64
CA LEU A 47 2.65 0.22 -24.17
C LEU A 47 3.51 1.45 -23.95
N LYS A 48 2.90 2.62 -24.15
CA LYS A 48 3.39 3.91 -23.68
C LYS A 48 2.44 4.46 -22.63
N TYR A 49 2.95 4.90 -21.50
CA TYR A 49 2.12 5.25 -20.34
C TYR A 49 2.82 6.30 -19.47
N ARG A 50 2.07 6.86 -18.51
CA ARG A 50 2.61 7.74 -17.46
C ARG A 50 2.46 7.04 -16.12
N ILE A 51 3.43 7.23 -15.23
CA ILE A 51 3.37 6.75 -13.85
C ILE A 51 2.75 7.83 -12.98
N GLU A 52 1.71 7.49 -12.23
CA GLU A 52 1.08 8.35 -11.23
C GLU A 52 0.96 7.62 -9.88
N ALA A 53 1.01 8.36 -8.79
CA ALA A 53 0.80 7.85 -7.45
C ALA A 53 -0.69 7.94 -7.09
N ASP A 54 -1.28 6.81 -6.70
CA ASP A 54 -2.67 6.67 -6.29
C ASP A 54 -2.72 5.96 -4.93
N ARG A 55 -3.13 6.68 -3.89
CA ARG A 55 -3.24 6.17 -2.50
C ARG A 55 -2.00 5.40 -2.02
N GLY A 56 -0.81 5.91 -2.33
CA GLY A 56 0.47 5.31 -1.94
C GLY A 56 0.96 4.16 -2.83
N LYS A 57 0.26 3.84 -3.93
CA LYS A 57 0.70 2.86 -4.94
C LYS A 57 0.95 3.56 -6.27
N PHE A 58 1.97 3.12 -7.00
CA PHE A 58 2.21 3.61 -8.36
C PHE A 58 1.37 2.82 -9.36
N LYS A 59 0.72 3.53 -10.28
CA LYS A 59 -0.04 2.93 -11.38
C LYS A 59 0.28 3.59 -12.72
N ALA A 60 0.06 2.84 -13.80
CA ALA A 60 0.11 3.35 -15.16
C ALA A 60 -1.21 4.05 -15.50
N VAL A 61 -1.13 5.27 -16.03
CA VAL A 61 -2.26 6.03 -16.57
C VAL A 61 -1.94 6.57 -17.96
N ASN A 62 -2.94 7.06 -18.68
CA ASN A 62 -2.80 7.55 -20.06
C ASN A 62 -2.10 6.52 -20.95
N ILE A 63 -2.60 5.28 -20.95
CA ILE A 63 -1.99 4.16 -21.64
C ILE A 63 -2.28 4.26 -23.14
N ILE A 64 -1.25 4.06 -23.96
CA ILE A 64 -1.32 4.02 -25.41
C ILE A 64 -0.73 2.68 -25.86
N ARG A 65 -1.48 1.95 -26.67
CA ARG A 65 -1.07 0.67 -27.23
C ARG A 65 -0.24 0.91 -28.49
N LEU A 66 1.02 0.51 -28.48
CA LEU A 66 1.93 0.75 -29.61
C LEU A 66 1.78 -0.31 -30.70
N ASP A 67 1.35 -1.52 -30.34
CA ASP A 67 1.24 -2.66 -31.27
C ASP A 67 -0.14 -2.79 -31.94
N LEU A 68 -1.13 -1.99 -31.53
CA LEU A 68 -2.40 -1.92 -32.24
C LEU A 68 -2.26 -1.00 -33.46
N LYS A 69 -1.93 -1.60 -34.60
CA LYS A 69 -2.13 -0.96 -35.90
C LYS A 69 -3.63 -0.67 -36.04
N LYS A 70 -4.00 0.61 -36.08
CA LYS A 70 -5.39 1.05 -36.20
C LYS A 70 -5.91 0.69 -37.60
N GLU A 71 -6.34 -0.55 -37.81
CA GLU A 71 -7.16 -0.91 -38.97
C GLU A 71 -8.58 -0.38 -38.73
N GLN A 72 -8.74 0.92 -38.89
CA GLN A 72 -10.04 1.51 -39.14
C GLN A 72 -10.11 1.91 -40.61
N SER A 73 -10.39 0.93 -41.47
CA SER A 73 -11.01 1.15 -42.78
C SER A 73 -11.58 -0.15 -43.36
N THR A 74 -12.56 -0.80 -42.72
CA THR A 74 -13.45 -1.74 -43.44
C THR A 74 -14.82 -1.89 -42.75
N HIS A 75 -15.76 -1.04 -43.16
CA HIS A 75 -17.20 -1.24 -43.38
C HIS A 75 -17.75 0.18 -43.63
N GLU A 76 -18.04 0.62 -44.85
CA GLU A 76 -19.08 0.11 -45.75
C GLU A 76 -18.73 0.39 -47.22
N GLN A 77 -19.10 -0.54 -48.11
CA GLN A 77 -18.88 -0.54 -49.55
C GLN A 77 -19.63 0.59 -50.27
N ILE A 78 -18.91 1.43 -51.03
CA ILE A 78 -19.39 1.96 -52.32
C ILE A 78 -18.18 2.04 -53.29
N ASN A 79 -18.22 1.21 -54.33
CA ASN A 79 -17.44 1.14 -55.59
C ASN A 79 -16.05 1.82 -55.71
N PRO A 80 -14.99 1.08 -56.09
CA PRO A 80 -13.78 1.68 -56.64
C PRO A 80 -13.83 1.68 -58.17
N SER A 81 -13.92 2.86 -58.76
CA SER A 81 -13.35 3.11 -60.08
C SER A 81 -12.64 4.45 -60.04
N PHE A 82 -11.37 4.46 -59.65
CA PHE A 82 -10.47 5.46 -60.21
C PHE A 82 -9.02 5.03 -60.17
N GLU A 83 -8.41 5.21 -61.33
CA GLU A 83 -7.04 4.94 -61.68
C GLU A 83 -6.03 5.70 -60.83
N SER A 84 -4.89 5.05 -60.69
CA SER A 84 -3.66 5.64 -60.17
C SER A 84 -3.18 6.73 -61.12
N ARG A 85 -3.14 7.98 -60.65
CA ARG A 85 -2.28 9.01 -61.25
C ARG A 85 -1.60 9.82 -60.16
N SER A 86 -0.31 9.56 -60.04
CA SER A 86 0.69 10.42 -59.42
C SER A 86 0.65 11.80 -60.07
N ASP A 87 0.60 12.87 -59.27
CA ASP A 87 1.31 14.10 -59.57
C ASP A 87 1.42 15.03 -58.34
N ARG A 88 2.67 15.20 -57.90
CA ARG A 88 3.37 16.45 -57.56
C ARG A 88 2.73 17.48 -56.61
N VAL A 89 3.41 17.61 -55.46
CA VAL A 89 3.85 18.83 -54.76
C VAL A 89 3.27 20.16 -55.24
N ASN A 90 2.59 20.87 -54.32
CA ASN A 90 2.76 22.32 -54.20
C ASN A 90 2.60 22.76 -52.73
N ASP A 91 3.56 23.56 -52.27
CA ASP A 91 3.58 24.29 -51.01
C ASP A 91 2.43 25.29 -50.94
N GLN A 92 1.70 25.32 -49.82
CA GLN A 92 1.20 26.58 -49.26
C GLN A 92 0.81 26.38 -47.79
N ALA A 93 1.58 27.00 -46.89
CA ALA A 93 1.19 27.20 -45.51
C ALA A 93 -0.04 28.11 -45.43
N THR A 94 -1.10 27.65 -44.77
CA THR A 94 -2.21 28.50 -44.32
C THR A 94 -2.27 28.50 -42.79
N PRO A 95 -2.54 29.65 -42.15
CA PRO A 95 -2.63 29.74 -40.70
C PRO A 95 -3.94 29.09 -40.25
N HIS A 96 -3.88 28.20 -39.26
CA HIS A 96 -5.08 27.66 -38.64
C HIS A 96 -5.67 28.73 -37.72
N ASP A 97 -6.61 29.50 -38.25
CA ASP A 97 -7.50 30.35 -37.47
C ASP A 97 -8.19 29.52 -36.38
N THR A 98 -7.99 29.95 -35.13
CA THR A 98 -8.77 29.49 -33.98
C THR A 98 -10.22 29.88 -34.18
N ALA A 99 -11.03 28.96 -34.70
CA ALA A 99 -12.49 29.10 -34.72
C ALA A 99 -13.02 29.02 -33.28
N LYS A 100 -13.14 30.18 -32.63
CA LYS A 100 -14.03 30.37 -31.48
C LYS A 100 -15.47 30.32 -32.00
N GLY A 101 -16.04 29.12 -32.04
CA GLY A 101 -17.46 28.91 -32.28
C GLY A 101 -18.29 29.42 -31.09
N THR A 102 -18.62 30.70 -31.10
CA THR A 102 -19.66 31.29 -30.25
C THR A 102 -21.02 30.72 -30.69
N VAL A 103 -21.49 29.67 -30.02
CA VAL A 103 -22.85 29.13 -30.21
C VAL A 103 -23.79 29.89 -29.30
N TRP A 104 -24.59 30.77 -29.89
CA TRP A 104 -25.49 31.75 -29.25
C TRP A 104 -26.69 31.12 -28.48
N GLY A 105 -26.75 29.77 -28.35
CA GLY A 105 -27.75 29.03 -27.56
C GLY A 105 -27.20 28.15 -26.42
N SER A 106 -25.89 28.22 -26.11
CA SER A 106 -25.22 27.26 -25.20
C SER A 106 -25.23 27.63 -23.71
N LYS A 107 -25.66 28.84 -23.32
CA LYS A 107 -25.63 29.27 -21.91
C LYS A 107 -26.69 28.59 -21.06
N ILE A 108 -27.87 28.29 -21.60
CA ILE A 108 -28.98 27.71 -20.80
C ILE A 108 -28.68 26.25 -20.43
N PHE A 109 -28.18 25.43 -21.37
CA PHE A 109 -27.79 24.06 -21.07
C PHE A 109 -26.59 23.98 -20.12
N SER A 110 -25.65 24.93 -20.22
CA SER A 110 -24.55 25.07 -19.25
C SER A 110 -25.06 25.44 -17.86
N MET A 111 -26.07 26.32 -17.74
CA MET A 111 -26.63 26.73 -16.45
C MET A 111 -27.48 25.62 -15.82
N ILE A 112 -28.29 24.91 -16.60
CA ILE A 112 -29.07 23.77 -16.11
C ILE A 112 -28.12 22.65 -15.63
N GLY A 113 -27.05 22.37 -16.39
CA GLY A 113 -26.04 21.39 -15.98
C GLY A 113 -25.36 21.76 -14.65
N LEU A 114 -24.99 23.03 -14.45
CA LEU A 114 -24.41 23.50 -13.20
C LEU A 114 -25.39 23.41 -12.02
N ILE A 115 -26.67 23.72 -12.24
CA ILE A 115 -27.72 23.59 -11.21
C ILE A 115 -27.90 22.12 -10.82
N VAL A 116 -27.95 21.20 -11.78
CA VAL A 116 -28.05 19.76 -11.50
C VAL A 116 -26.83 19.27 -10.70
N ILE A 117 -25.63 19.70 -11.08
CA ILE A 117 -24.40 19.37 -10.34
C ILE A 117 -24.44 19.91 -8.90
N LEU A 118 -24.90 21.15 -8.70
CA LEU A 118 -25.04 21.74 -7.37
C LEU A 118 -26.08 20.98 -6.52
N VAL A 119 -27.22 20.61 -7.10
CA VAL A 119 -28.25 19.82 -6.40
C VAL A 119 -27.71 18.44 -6.00
N LEU A 120 -26.99 17.76 -6.91
CA LEU A 120 -26.36 16.49 -6.60
C LEU A 120 -25.27 16.64 -5.53
N ALA A 121 -24.46 17.71 -5.58
CA ALA A 121 -23.45 17.99 -4.57
C ALA A 121 -24.09 18.20 -3.18
N VAL A 122 -25.19 18.95 -3.09
CA VAL A 122 -25.93 19.14 -1.83
C VAL A 122 -26.54 17.82 -1.33
N ALA A 123 -27.13 17.02 -2.22
CA ALA A 123 -27.71 15.72 -1.85
C ALA A 123 -26.65 14.73 -1.32
N VAL A 124 -25.50 14.65 -2.01
CA VAL A 124 -24.35 13.83 -1.56
C VAL A 124 -23.78 14.38 -0.26
N TYR A 125 -23.66 15.69 -0.11
CA TYR A 125 -23.17 16.32 1.11
C TYR A 125 -24.09 16.01 2.31
N GLY A 126 -25.41 16.03 2.13
CA GLY A 126 -26.38 15.63 3.16
C GLY A 126 -26.19 14.17 3.60
N LYS A 127 -26.01 13.24 2.66
CA LYS A 127 -25.68 11.83 2.97
C LYS A 127 -24.33 11.67 3.66
N TYR A 128 -23.34 12.46 3.25
CA TYR A 128 -22.01 12.44 3.84
C TYR A 128 -22.01 12.95 5.28
N GLN A 129 -22.81 13.98 5.59
CA GLN A 129 -22.98 14.46 6.97
C GLN A 129 -23.60 13.39 7.87
N GLN A 130 -24.68 12.73 7.43
CA GLN A 130 -25.31 11.66 8.20
C GLN A 130 -24.35 10.50 8.50
N TYR A 131 -23.51 10.14 7.53
CA TYR A 131 -22.48 9.10 7.72
C TYR A 131 -21.45 9.48 8.77
N GLN A 132 -21.03 10.75 8.81
CA GLN A 132 -20.08 11.25 9.81
C GLN A 132 -20.67 11.21 11.23
N GLU A 133 -21.93 11.63 11.40
CA GLU A 133 -22.61 11.58 12.71
C GLU A 133 -22.75 10.15 13.23
N GLN A 134 -23.19 9.21 12.38
CA GLN A 134 -23.30 7.79 12.75
C GLN A 134 -21.97 7.20 13.19
N LYS A 135 -20.89 7.58 12.51
CA LYS A 135 -19.54 7.14 12.87
C LYS A 135 -19.12 7.63 14.26
N GLN A 136 -19.42 8.89 14.60
CA GLN A 136 -19.11 9.44 15.92
C GLN A 136 -19.93 8.78 17.03
N LEU A 137 -21.22 8.54 16.79
CA LEU A 137 -22.09 7.89 17.77
C LEU A 137 -21.64 6.44 18.03
N HIS A 138 -21.28 5.70 16.98
CA HIS A 138 -20.76 4.34 17.12
C HIS A 138 -19.43 4.30 17.89
N LEU A 139 -18.52 5.25 17.63
CA LEU A 139 -17.29 5.39 18.39
C LEU A 139 -17.57 5.66 19.88
N GLN A 140 -18.56 6.50 20.19
CA GLN A 140 -18.96 6.77 21.57
C GLN A 140 -19.51 5.52 22.26
N GLN A 141 -20.33 4.72 21.57
CA GLN A 141 -20.83 3.44 22.09
C GLN A 141 -19.70 2.47 22.41
N LEU A 142 -18.74 2.29 21.49
CA LEU A 142 -17.59 1.41 21.71
C LEU A 142 -16.74 1.87 22.90
N MET A 143 -16.55 3.18 23.08
CA MET A 143 -15.83 3.71 24.25
C MET A 143 -16.56 3.41 25.55
N GLN A 144 -17.88 3.56 25.59
CA GLN A 144 -18.68 3.28 26.78
C GLN A 144 -18.71 1.76 27.10
N GLU A 145 -18.79 0.92 26.07
CA GLU A 145 -18.72 -0.54 26.22
C GLU A 145 -17.37 -0.96 26.81
N ASN A 146 -16.27 -0.45 26.26
CA ASN A 146 -14.93 -0.70 26.81
C ASN A 146 -14.82 -0.25 28.27
N GLU A 147 -15.39 0.91 28.63
CA GLU A 147 -15.38 1.38 30.02
C GLU A 147 -16.12 0.43 30.96
N ASN A 148 -17.28 -0.09 30.53
CA ASN A 148 -18.05 -1.06 31.29
C ASN A 148 -17.29 -2.38 31.46
N ILE A 149 -16.66 -2.88 30.39
CA ILE A 149 -15.81 -4.08 30.44
C ILE A 149 -14.67 -3.88 31.45
N VAL A 150 -14.00 -2.73 31.42
CA VAL A 150 -12.92 -2.41 32.38
C VAL A 150 -13.45 -2.34 33.82
N LYS A 151 -14.63 -1.75 34.05
CA LYS A 151 -15.28 -1.72 35.37
C LYS A 151 -15.63 -3.12 35.88
N GLU A 152 -16.14 -3.99 35.01
CA GLU A 152 -16.45 -5.38 35.36
C GLU A 152 -15.18 -6.16 35.68
N GLN A 153 -14.13 -6.02 34.87
CA GLN A 153 -12.83 -6.62 35.16
C GLN A 153 -12.25 -6.14 36.50
N ARG A 154 -12.34 -4.83 36.79
CA ARG A 154 -11.90 -4.26 38.07
C ARG A 154 -12.68 -4.83 39.26
N LYS A 155 -14.01 -4.96 39.15
CA LYS A 155 -14.84 -5.60 40.20
C LYS A 155 -14.50 -7.08 40.39
N ALA A 156 -14.23 -7.79 39.30
CA ALA A 156 -13.88 -9.22 39.34
C ALA A 156 -12.48 -9.48 39.92
N GLN A 157 -11.53 -8.55 39.75
CA GLN A 157 -10.19 -8.65 40.32
C GLN A 157 -10.07 -8.17 41.78
N GLY A 158 -11.16 -7.67 42.39
CA GLY A 158 -11.13 -7.10 43.73
C GLY A 158 -10.49 -5.70 43.78
N ASP A 159 -10.55 -5.05 44.94
CA ASP A 159 -10.06 -3.67 45.14
C ASP A 159 -8.52 -3.66 45.11
N LEU A 160 -7.92 -3.46 43.93
CA LEU A 160 -6.49 -3.17 43.83
C LEU A 160 -6.28 -1.72 44.29
N PRO A 161 -5.38 -1.46 45.25
CA PRO A 161 -5.10 -0.11 45.71
C PRO A 161 -4.60 0.75 44.54
N ASP A 162 -5.07 2.00 44.44
CA ASP A 162 -4.63 2.99 43.42
C ASP A 162 -3.11 3.26 43.43
N ARG A 163 -2.39 2.70 44.40
CA ARG A 163 -0.94 2.74 44.48
C ARG A 163 -0.33 1.69 43.55
N VAL A 164 -0.07 2.11 42.30
CA VAL A 164 0.70 1.34 41.31
C VAL A 164 2.14 1.05 41.78
N LEU A 165 2.66 1.83 42.75
CA LEU A 165 3.94 1.56 43.41
C LEU A 165 3.82 1.65 44.93
N THR A 166 4.52 0.75 45.63
CA THR A 166 4.75 0.86 47.07
C THR A 166 5.57 2.13 47.37
N GLU A 167 5.53 2.66 48.60
CA GLU A 167 6.33 3.83 48.98
C GLU A 167 7.84 3.60 48.74
N GLN A 168 8.28 2.35 48.86
CA GLN A 168 9.63 1.94 48.52
C GLN A 168 9.88 1.95 47.00
N GLY A 169 8.89 1.53 46.20
CA GLY A 169 8.91 1.61 44.75
C GLY A 169 9.05 3.05 44.24
N GLU A 170 8.28 3.99 44.81
CA GLU A 170 8.43 5.41 44.48
C GLU A 170 9.81 5.96 44.86
N LYS A 171 10.33 5.61 46.05
CA LYS A 171 11.68 6.00 46.48
C LYS A 171 12.78 5.40 45.61
N ASN A 172 12.60 4.21 45.05
CA ASN A 172 13.57 3.61 44.13
C ASN A 172 13.49 4.21 42.72
N LEU A 173 12.32 4.71 42.29
CA LEU A 173 12.12 5.31 40.98
C LEU A 173 12.57 6.78 40.93
N TYR A 174 12.33 7.53 42.01
CA TYR A 174 12.67 8.96 42.13
C TYR A 174 13.88 9.23 43.03
N GLY A 175 14.37 8.23 43.77
CA GLY A 175 15.57 8.32 44.59
C GLY A 175 16.83 8.34 43.74
N THR A 176 17.35 9.54 43.53
CA THR A 176 18.70 9.81 43.07
C THR A 176 19.02 9.25 41.68
N ALA A 177 18.33 9.78 40.67
CA ALA A 177 18.92 9.96 39.35
C ALA A 177 20.07 11.00 39.42
N SER A 178 21.18 10.64 40.04
CA SER A 178 22.47 11.30 39.81
C SER A 178 23.60 10.40 40.29
N THR A 179 24.41 9.96 39.32
CA THR A 179 25.82 9.63 39.53
C THR A 179 26.11 8.26 40.15
N GLN A 180 25.99 7.20 39.33
CA GLN A 180 27.05 6.19 39.10
C GLN A 180 26.46 4.96 38.40
N ALA A 181 26.39 5.01 37.07
CA ALA A 181 26.29 3.83 36.24
C ALA A 181 27.71 3.39 35.83
N GLN A 182 28.50 2.87 36.77
CA GLN A 182 29.75 2.15 36.47
C GLN A 182 30.01 1.05 37.50
N SER A 183 30.54 -0.07 37.01
CA SER A 183 31.06 -1.27 37.69
C SER A 183 30.00 -2.28 38.19
N VAL A 184 29.73 -3.38 37.48
CA VAL A 184 30.55 -4.60 37.24
C VAL A 184 30.56 -5.53 38.47
N VAL A 185 29.81 -6.64 38.34
CA VAL A 185 30.05 -7.99 38.93
C VAL A 185 29.74 -8.08 40.44
N GLN A 186 28.93 -9.00 40.96
CA GLN A 186 29.19 -10.44 41.05
C GLN A 186 27.95 -11.16 41.62
N TYR A 187 27.33 -12.08 40.87
CA TYR A 187 26.37 -13.02 41.44
C TYR A 187 27.13 -14.25 41.96
N THR A 188 27.21 -14.39 43.28
CA THR A 188 27.55 -15.68 43.91
C THR A 188 26.26 -16.46 44.15
N ALA A 189 26.18 -17.61 43.49
CA ALA A 189 25.09 -18.57 43.60
C ALA A 189 25.13 -19.31 44.94
N GLN A 190 24.00 -19.34 45.65
CA GLN A 190 23.59 -20.48 46.49
C GLN A 190 22.08 -20.67 46.34
N ALA A 191 21.69 -21.83 45.84
CA ALA A 191 20.31 -22.25 45.64
C ALA A 191 19.72 -22.85 46.92
N PRO A 192 18.38 -22.81 47.06
CA PRO A 192 17.64 -23.94 47.57
C PRO A 192 16.81 -24.58 46.46
N SER A 193 16.78 -25.91 46.58
CA SER A 193 16.04 -26.90 45.82
C SER A 193 14.53 -26.63 45.72
N SER A 194 14.03 -26.60 44.50
CA SER A 194 12.71 -27.13 44.15
C SER A 194 12.82 -27.83 42.79
N SER A 195 12.48 -29.10 42.80
CA SER A 195 12.44 -30.00 41.67
C SER A 195 11.30 -29.60 40.74
N ASP A 196 11.62 -28.83 39.70
CA ASP A 196 10.95 -28.88 38.42
C ASP A 196 11.93 -28.40 37.35
N THR A 197 12.39 -29.35 36.55
CA THR A 197 13.53 -29.26 35.63
C THR A 197 13.41 -28.08 34.64
N PRO A 198 14.23 -27.02 34.74
CA PRO A 198 14.48 -26.11 33.64
C PRO A 198 15.67 -26.69 32.86
N ARG A 199 15.40 -27.22 31.67
CA ARG A 199 16.42 -27.61 30.70
C ARG A 199 17.34 -26.41 30.47
N ALA A 200 18.54 -26.46 31.04
CA ALA A 200 19.55 -25.44 30.89
C ALA A 200 19.74 -25.15 29.39
N VAL A 201 19.46 -23.91 29.00
CA VAL A 201 19.84 -23.40 27.68
C VAL A 201 21.36 -23.30 27.72
N GLU A 202 22.03 -24.33 27.21
CA GLU A 202 23.43 -24.21 26.78
C GLU A 202 23.52 -22.93 25.95
N LYS A 203 24.45 -22.02 26.32
CA LYS A 203 24.78 -20.85 25.51
C LYS A 203 25.21 -21.33 24.13
N ALA A 204 24.26 -21.35 23.20
CA ALA A 204 24.51 -21.80 21.86
C ALA A 204 25.48 -20.81 21.20
N GLN A 205 26.66 -21.32 20.85
CA GLN A 205 27.64 -20.56 20.09
C GLN A 205 27.13 -20.48 18.65
N PHE A 206 26.58 -19.33 18.29
CA PHE A 206 26.09 -19.09 16.94
C PHE A 206 27.24 -18.53 16.08
N SER A 207 27.31 -18.97 14.83
CA SER A 207 28.29 -18.49 13.84
C SER A 207 27.63 -18.37 12.48
N CYS A 208 28.01 -17.36 11.71
CA CYS A 208 27.46 -17.16 10.37
C CYS A 208 27.91 -18.28 9.43
N ASP A 209 26.96 -19.14 9.03
CA ASP A 209 27.19 -20.30 8.17
C ASP A 209 26.52 -20.18 6.79
N GLY A 210 26.06 -18.98 6.44
CA GLY A 210 25.45 -18.67 5.14
C GLY A 210 23.94 -18.88 5.06
N ARG A 211 23.28 -19.30 6.16
CA ARG A 211 21.81 -19.35 6.23
C ARG A 211 21.20 -17.95 6.28
N THR A 212 20.13 -17.72 5.52
CA THR A 212 19.50 -16.39 5.40
C THR A 212 17.99 -16.37 5.65
N HIS A 213 17.36 -17.50 5.96
CA HIS A 213 15.91 -17.66 6.01
C HIS A 213 15.44 -18.32 7.32
N CYS A 214 14.25 -17.95 7.79
CA CYS A 214 13.68 -18.38 9.08
C CYS A 214 13.60 -19.89 9.27
N SER A 215 13.24 -20.64 8.22
CA SER A 215 13.09 -22.10 8.29
C SER A 215 14.39 -22.85 8.58
N GLN A 216 15.53 -22.16 8.48
CA GLN A 216 16.83 -22.75 8.69
C GLN A 216 17.35 -22.56 10.12
N MET A 217 16.67 -21.73 10.94
CA MET A 217 17.07 -21.45 12.32
C MET A 217 16.47 -22.47 13.28
N LYS A 218 17.26 -22.88 14.29
CA LYS A 218 16.91 -23.87 15.31
C LYS A 218 16.36 -23.22 16.57
N SER A 219 16.56 -21.91 16.75
CA SER A 219 15.98 -21.15 17.86
C SER A 219 15.76 -19.68 17.51
N TYR A 220 14.92 -19.01 18.32
CA TYR A 220 14.72 -17.57 18.23
C TYR A 220 16.03 -16.79 18.49
N GLU A 221 16.80 -17.22 19.49
CA GLU A 221 18.09 -16.61 19.86
C GLU A 221 19.11 -16.69 18.70
N GLU A 222 19.13 -17.82 17.99
CA GLU A 222 19.96 -17.99 16.79
C GLU A 222 19.55 -16.99 15.68
N ALA A 223 18.25 -16.84 15.46
CA ALA A 223 17.74 -15.92 14.45
C ALA A 223 18.06 -14.45 14.79
N VAL A 224 17.96 -14.06 16.07
CA VAL A 224 18.35 -12.72 16.54
C VAL A 224 19.85 -12.50 16.34
N TYR A 225 20.68 -13.49 16.65
CA TYR A 225 22.13 -13.41 16.41
C TYR A 225 22.46 -13.17 14.93
N PHE A 226 21.82 -13.92 14.02
CA PHE A 226 22.04 -13.81 12.58
C PHE A 226 21.57 -12.47 12.00
N LEU A 227 20.54 -11.83 12.59
CA LEU A 227 20.12 -10.48 12.19
C LEU A 227 21.16 -9.42 12.54
N GLN A 228 21.83 -9.58 13.69
CA GLN A 228 22.79 -8.58 14.19
C GLN A 228 24.22 -8.79 13.66
N HIS A 229 24.63 -10.04 13.40
CA HIS A 229 26.03 -10.38 13.17
C HIS A 229 26.33 -10.97 11.78
N CYS A 230 25.31 -11.37 11.01
CA CYS A 230 25.51 -12.06 9.72
C CYS A 230 25.01 -11.24 8.53
N PRO A 231 25.83 -11.05 7.47
CA PRO A 231 25.41 -10.31 6.28
C PRO A 231 24.44 -11.13 5.42
N GLY A 232 23.45 -10.45 4.81
CA GLY A 232 22.54 -11.06 3.83
C GLY A 232 21.33 -11.80 4.42
N THR A 233 21.07 -11.65 5.71
CA THR A 233 19.89 -12.21 6.41
C THR A 233 18.58 -11.63 5.84
N LYS A 234 17.60 -12.49 5.51
CA LYS A 234 16.28 -12.15 4.92
C LYS A 234 15.12 -12.67 5.80
N MET A 235 15.23 -12.44 7.10
CA MET A 235 14.31 -12.99 8.13
C MET A 235 13.48 -11.93 8.85
N ASP A 236 13.89 -10.68 8.73
CA ASP A 236 13.24 -9.51 9.29
C ASP A 236 12.66 -8.72 8.11
N GLY A 237 11.33 -8.72 8.02
CA GLY A 237 10.62 -8.16 6.88
C GLY A 237 10.46 -6.65 6.96
N ASN A 238 10.33 -6.12 8.18
CA ASN A 238 10.11 -4.71 8.47
C ASN A 238 11.37 -4.00 9.02
N ASN A 239 12.46 -4.74 9.24
CA ASN A 239 13.75 -4.30 9.80
C ASN A 239 13.65 -3.77 11.23
N ASP A 240 12.77 -4.36 12.06
CA ASP A 240 12.58 -3.98 13.46
C ASP A 240 13.46 -4.77 14.46
N GLY A 241 14.29 -5.69 13.97
CA GLY A 241 15.17 -6.54 14.77
C GLY A 241 14.49 -7.78 15.35
N ILE A 242 13.21 -8.04 15.02
CA ILE A 242 12.45 -9.21 15.48
C ILE A 242 12.32 -10.24 14.34
N PRO A 243 12.95 -11.42 14.46
CA PRO A 243 12.76 -12.47 13.47
C PRO A 243 11.37 -13.13 13.63
N PHE A 244 10.83 -13.68 12.53
CA PHE A 244 9.60 -14.52 12.47
C PHE A 244 8.23 -13.82 12.49
N GLU A 245 8.13 -12.57 12.09
CA GLU A 245 6.83 -11.85 12.05
C GLU A 245 5.74 -12.57 11.24
N ARG A 246 6.13 -13.29 10.18
CA ARG A 246 5.18 -14.00 9.29
C ARG A 246 4.66 -15.33 9.85
N GLN A 247 5.22 -15.86 10.93
CA GLN A 247 4.75 -17.10 11.56
C GLN A 247 3.81 -16.87 12.76
N PHE A 248 3.81 -15.68 13.36
CA PHE A 248 3.03 -15.38 14.57
C PHE A 248 1.85 -14.43 14.36
N ASN A 249 1.64 -13.92 13.14
CA ASN A 249 0.44 -13.16 12.80
C ASN A 249 -0.76 -14.12 12.53
N LYS A 250 -1.33 -14.67 13.60
CA LYS A 250 -2.68 -15.24 13.63
C LYS A 250 -3.63 -14.30 14.35
#